data_AF-A0AAV1UAW5-F1
#
_entry.id   AF-A0AAV1UAW5-F1
#
_cell.length_a   1.000
_cell.length_b   1.000
_cell.length_c   1.000
_cell.angle_alpha   90.00
_cell.angle_beta   90.00
_cell.angle_gamma   90.00
#
_symmetry.space_group_name_H-M   'P 1'
#
loop_
_entity.id
_entity.type
_entity.pdbx_description
1 polymer ?
#
loop_
_entity_poly.entity_id
_entity_poly.type
_entity_poly.pdbx_seq_one_letter_code
_entity_poly.pdbx_strand_id
1 'polypeptide(L)' 'MALSEATKEAVWLKVLLRELGEMASDEVIKIYEDNQGSIALAKNPEFHKRTNHIDIRYHFVREKV' A
#
# COMPACT_ATOMS: atom_id res chain seq x y z
N MET A 1 -8.72 5.12 4.61
CA MET A 1 -9.17 3.72 4.44
C MET A 1 -9.00 3.24 3.01
N ALA A 2 -9.39 4.03 2.00
CA ALA A 2 -9.24 3.71 0.57
C ALA A 2 -7.81 3.26 0.17
N LEU A 3 -6.76 4.02 0.51
CA LEU A 3 -5.37 3.66 0.16
C LEU A 3 -4.95 2.28 0.69
N SER A 4 -5.37 1.92 1.90
CA SER A 4 -5.05 0.60 2.48
C SER A 4 -5.75 -0.57 1.80
N GLU A 5 -6.96 -0.33 1.28
CA GLU A 5 -7.71 -1.35 0.54
C GLU A 5 -7.16 -1.49 -0.87
N ALA A 6 -6.91 -0.37 -1.55
CA ALA A 6 -6.23 -0.34 -2.84
C ALA A 6 -4.88 -1.06 -2.80
N THR A 7 -4.11 -0.90 -1.72
CA THR A 7 -2.82 -1.60 -1.58
C THR A 7 -2.98 -3.11 -1.37
N LYS A 8 -4.00 -3.56 -0.64
CA LYS A 8 -4.27 -5.00 -0.49
C LYS A 8 -4.66 -5.63 -1.82
N GLU A 9 -5.54 -4.98 -2.57
CA GLU A 9 -5.95 -5.43 -3.90
C GLU A 9 -4.78 -5.43 -4.88
N ALA A 10 -3.97 -4.36 -4.88
CA ALA A 10 -2.75 -4.28 -5.67
C ALA A 10 -1.78 -5.44 -5.38
N VAL A 11 -1.54 -5.75 -4.10
CA VAL A 11 -0.69 -6.89 -3.71
C VAL A 11 -1.27 -8.22 -4.18
N TRP A 12 -2.58 -8.40 -4.07
CA TRP A 12 -3.24 -9.62 -4.53
C TRP A 12 -3.15 -9.76 -6.06
N LEU A 13 -3.41 -8.69 -6.81
CA LEU A 13 -3.25 -8.65 -8.25
C LEU A 13 -1.80 -8.91 -8.68
N LYS A 14 -0.81 -8.40 -7.93
CA LYS A 14 0.61 -8.70 -8.18
C LYS A 14 0.87 -10.20 -8.17
N VAL A 15 0.38 -10.88 -7.13
CA VAL A 15 0.58 -12.32 -6.94
C VAL A 15 -0.11 -13.08 -8.06
N LEU A 16 -1.37 -12.72 -8.36
CA LEU A 16 -2.13 -13.35 -9.45
C LEU A 16 -1.43 -13.21 -10.81
N LEU A 17 -1.00 -12.00 -11.16
CA LEU A 17 -0.30 -11.76 -12.42
C LEU A 17 1.05 -12.47 -12.49
N ARG A 18 1.76 -12.57 -11.35
CA ARG A 18 3.00 -13.34 -11.25
C ARG A 18 2.76 -14.83 -11.45
N GLU A 19 1.68 -15.39 -10.90
CA GLU A 19 1.30 -16.79 -11.09
C GLU A 19 0.89 -17.09 -12.55
N LEU A 20 0.29 -16.10 -13.23
CA LEU A 20 -0.03 -16.19 -14.65
C LEU A 20 1.19 -16.00 -15.57
N GLY A 21 2.35 -15.59 -15.03
CA GLY A 21 3.55 -15.30 -15.82
C GLY A 21 3.54 -13.95 -16.54
N GLU A 22 2.55 -13.10 -16.25
CA GLU A 22 2.31 -11.80 -16.88
C GLU A 22 3.03 -10.64 -16.19
N MET A 23 3.71 -10.89 -15.06
CA MET A 23 4.42 -9.87 -14.29
C MET A 23 5.77 -10.37 -13.76
N ALA A 24 6.81 -9.55 -13.94
CA ALA A 24 8.14 -9.86 -13.43
C ALA A 24 8.19 -9.73 -11.90
N SER A 25 9.06 -10.51 -11.25
CA SER A 25 9.11 -10.58 -9.77
C SER A 25 9.54 -9.26 -9.11
N ASP A 26 10.29 -8.45 -9.84
CA ASP A 26 10.86 -7.16 -9.46
C ASP A 26 9.98 -5.95 -9.84
N GLU A 27 8.84 -6.17 -10.49
CA GLU A 27 8.01 -5.08 -10.98
C GLU A 27 7.27 -4.36 -9.83
N VAL A 28 7.39 -3.04 -9.78
CA VAL A 28 6.84 -2.19 -8.70
C VAL A 28 5.43 -1.74 -9.07
N ILE A 29 4.48 -1.87 -8.14
CA ILE A 29 3.12 -1.38 -8.34
C ILE A 29 3.02 0.08 -7.90
N LYS A 30 2.72 0.96 -8.85
CA LYS A 30 2.44 2.37 -8.58
C LYS A 30 0.97 2.56 -8.27
N ILE A 31 0.67 3.01 -7.06
CA ILE A 31 -0.69 3.39 -6.65
C ILE A 31 -0.79 4.91 -6.72
N TYR A 32 -1.73 5.42 -7.51
CA TYR A 32 -2.04 6.84 -7.58
C TYR A 32 -3.12 7.18 -6.56
N GLU A 33 -2.89 8.23 -5.79
CA GLU A 33 -3.80 8.70 -4.76
C GLU A 33 -3.76 10.24 -4.75
N ASP A 34 -4.89 10.90 -4.50
CA ASP A 34 -5.06 12.35 -4.58
C ASP A 34 -5.15 13.03 -3.21
N ASN A 35 -5.41 12.26 -2.15
CA ASN A 35 -5.46 12.72 -0.77
C ASN A 35 -4.03 12.87 -0.22
N GLN A 36 -3.55 14.10 -0.26
CA GLN A 36 -2.26 14.48 0.29
C GLN A 36 -2.05 14.04 1.76
N GLY A 37 -3.13 13.93 2.55
CA GLY A 37 -3.06 13.39 3.91
C GLY A 37 -2.70 11.89 3.93
N SER A 38 -3.33 11.08 3.08
CA SER A 38 -2.99 9.66 2.91
C SER A 38 -1.55 9.48 2.42
N ILE A 39 -1.13 10.29 1.45
CA ILE A 39 0.24 10.26 0.89
C ILE A 39 1.27 10.66 1.93
N ALA A 40 1.02 11.73 2.68
CA ALA A 40 1.92 12.20 3.74
C ALA A 40 2.03 11.16 4.85
N LEU A 41 0.93 10.50 5.24
CA LEU A 41 0.93 9.41 6.21
C LEU A 41 1.66 8.15 5.69
N ALA A 42 1.57 7.85 4.40
CA ALA A 42 2.31 6.73 3.80
C ALA A 42 3.83 7.00 3.75
N LYS A 43 4.24 8.26 3.61
CA LYS A 43 5.65 8.68 3.48
C LYS A 43 6.34 9.00 4.81
N ASN A 44 5.63 9.56 5.80
CA ASN A 44 6.22 10.07 7.04
C ASN A 44 5.71 9.34 8.30
N PRO A 45 6.60 8.68 9.07
CA PRO A 45 6.24 7.93 10.28
C PRO A 45 5.96 8.80 11.52
N GLU A 46 6.24 10.11 11.48
CA GLU A 46 6.20 10.99 12.67
C GLU A 46 4.80 11.30 13.21
N PHE A 47 3.72 10.96 12.50
CA PHE A 47 2.35 11.11 13.01
C PHE A 47 1.96 9.97 13.97
N HIS A 48 2.74 9.83 15.04
CA HIS A 48 2.37 9.06 16.22
C HIS A 48 1.29 9.80 17.01
N LYS A 49 0.00 9.55 16.73
CA LYS A 49 -1.05 9.59 17.77
C LYS A 49 -2.41 9.06 17.30
N ARG A 50 -2.77 7.93 17.90
CA ARG A 50 -4.13 7.40 18.15
C ARG A 50 -4.87 6.79 16.95
N THR A 51 -4.44 5.62 16.46
CA THR A 51 -5.37 4.49 16.18
C THR A 51 -4.58 3.23 15.80
N ASN A 52 -4.51 2.23 16.69
CA ASN A 52 -3.79 0.97 16.44
C ASN A 52 -4.27 0.23 15.16
N HIS A 53 -5.55 0.34 14.81
CA HIS A 53 -6.11 -0.30 13.62
C HIS A 53 -5.69 0.40 12.31
N ILE A 54 -5.34 1.67 12.41
CA ILE A 54 -4.73 2.47 11.35
C ILE A 54 -3.30 1.96 11.20
N ASP A 55 -2.47 1.96 12.26
CA ASP A 55 -1.05 1.57 12.21
C ASP A 55 -0.76 0.25 11.50
N ILE A 56 -1.52 -0.83 11.78
CA ILE A 56 -1.31 -2.14 11.12
C ILE A 56 -1.53 -2.05 9.61
N ARG A 57 -2.55 -1.29 9.18
CA ARG A 57 -2.83 -1.10 7.75
C ARG A 57 -1.79 -0.20 7.10
N TYR A 58 -1.26 0.82 7.78
CA TYR A 58 -0.21 1.69 7.23
C TYR A 58 1.15 0.99 7.13
N HIS A 59 1.52 0.18 8.13
CA HIS A 59 2.74 -0.63 8.05
C HIS A 59 2.68 -1.58 6.84
N PHE A 60 1.52 -2.20 6.61
CA PHE A 60 1.31 -3.05 5.44
C PHE A 60 1.43 -2.29 4.11
N VAL A 61 0.90 -1.06 4.01
CA VAL A 61 1.07 -0.24 2.79
C VAL A 61 2.54 0.11 2.58
N ARG A 62 3.24 0.55 3.63
CA ARG A 62 4.64 0.97 3.56
C ARG A 62 5.60 -0.15 3.17
N GLU A 63 5.35 -1.38 3.63
CA GLU A 63 6.18 -2.54 3.24
C GLU A 63 5.96 -2.98 1.78
N LYS A 64 4.93 -2.47 1.12
CA LYS A 64 4.48 -2.91 -0.21
C LYS A 64 4.54 -1.82 -1.28
N VAL A 65 4.78 -0.57 -0.90
CA VAL A 65 4.98 0.60 -1.78
C VAL A 65 6.47 0.94 -1.87
#